data_AF-A0A6G3XH01-F1
#
_entry.id   AF-A0A6G3XH01-F1
#
_cell.length_a   1.000
_cell.length_b   1.000
_cell.length_c   1.000
_cell.angle_alpha   90.00
_cell.angle_beta   90.00
_cell.angle_gamma   90.00
#
_symmetry.space_group_name_H-M   'P 1'
#
loop_
_entity.id
_entity.type
_entity.pdbx_description
1 polymer ?
#
loop_
_entity_poly.entity_id
_entity_poly.type
_entity_poly.pdbx_seq_one_letter_code
_entity_poly.pdbx_strand_id
1 'polypeptide(L)'
;LPALYQTLYDVILRKYTAECELRLDSNSERTFRMVAEPVRIAPGGLVWAVRAVFIDVTSDRRRREAAQHSASEARREHERVVAVAEIADALREAVLPHFQDELDAFGLEAAAVYRPDAREAGVGGDWYKARELPDGRLLIALGDARGHGLEAATLMAKLRY
;
A
#
# COMPACT_ATOMS: atom_id res chain seq x y z
N LEU A 1 -11.68 -6.90 33.09
CA LEU A 1 -12.21 -6.39 34.39
C LEU A 1 -11.26 -5.46 35.18
N PRO A 2 -9.91 -5.56 35.13
CA PRO A 2 -9.03 -4.65 35.90
C PRO A 2 -9.29 -3.14 35.67
N ALA A 3 -9.62 -2.75 34.45
CA ALA A 3 -9.94 -1.36 34.12
C ALA A 3 -11.20 -0.84 34.83
N LEU A 4 -12.22 -1.69 35.05
CA LEU A 4 -13.41 -1.34 35.81
C LEU A 4 -13.06 -1.03 37.28
N TYR A 5 -12.28 -1.92 37.90
CA TYR A 5 -11.85 -1.76 39.29
C TYR A 5 -11.02 -0.48 39.48
N GLN A 6 -10.09 -0.21 38.55
CA GLN A 6 -9.29 1.00 38.58
C GLN A 6 -10.16 2.26 38.47
N THR A 7 -11.15 2.24 37.56
CA THR A 7 -12.06 3.37 37.36
C THR A 7 -12.92 3.61 38.60
N LEU A 8 -13.46 2.56 39.21
CA LEU A 8 -14.22 2.66 40.46
C LEU A 8 -13.35 3.15 41.62
N TYR A 9 -12.09 2.70 41.70
CA TYR A 9 -11.12 3.20 42.68
C TYR A 9 -10.88 4.70 42.51
N ASP A 10 -10.60 5.17 41.29
CA ASP A 10 -10.33 6.58 41.01
C ASP A 10 -11.56 7.46 41.29
N VAL A 11 -12.77 6.96 41.02
CA VAL A 11 -14.01 7.69 41.31
C VAL A 11 -14.31 7.73 42.82
N ILE A 12 -14.21 6.60 43.51
CA ILE A 12 -14.62 6.49 44.92
C ILE A 12 -13.57 7.10 45.85
N LEU A 13 -12.30 6.77 45.65
CA LEU A 13 -11.23 7.11 46.58
C LEU A 13 -10.50 8.39 46.17
N ARG A 14 -10.27 8.60 44.87
CA ARG A 14 -9.61 9.82 44.38
C ARG A 14 -10.59 10.95 44.05
N LYS A 15 -11.90 10.66 44.06
CA LYS A 15 -12.98 11.63 43.85
C LYS A 15 -12.90 12.37 42.51
N TYR A 16 -12.40 11.70 41.47
CA TYR A 16 -12.31 12.22 40.09
C TYR A 16 -13.32 11.56 39.17
N THR A 17 -13.71 12.26 38.10
CA THR A 17 -14.38 11.63 36.97
C THR A 17 -13.38 10.75 36.22
N ALA A 18 -13.78 9.53 35.90
CA ALA A 18 -12.91 8.58 35.22
C ALA A 18 -13.67 7.83 34.12
N GLU A 19 -12.91 7.31 33.17
CA GLU A 19 -13.44 6.62 32.00
C GLU A 19 -12.67 5.33 31.75
N CYS A 20 -13.37 4.29 31.32
CA CYS A 20 -12.73 3.10 30.77
C CYS A 20 -13.56 2.43 29.68
N GLU A 21 -12.90 1.62 28.85
CA GLU A 21 -13.56 0.65 27.98
C GLU A 21 -13.67 -0.71 28.67
N LEU A 22 -14.82 -1.35 28.48
CA LEU A 22 -15.15 -2.66 29.02
C LEU A 22 -15.51 -3.58 27.87
N ARG A 23 -14.76 -4.67 27.74
CA ARG A 23 -15.08 -5.77 26.83
C ARG A 23 -15.84 -6.85 27.59
N LEU A 24 -17.00 -7.22 27.08
CA LEU A 24 -17.87 -8.25 27.66
C LEU A 24 -18.02 -9.39 26.66
N ASP A 25 -17.80 -10.61 27.13
CA ASP A 25 -17.73 -11.84 26.32
C ASP A 25 -18.89 -12.80 26.64
N SER A 26 -20.08 -12.26 26.94
CA SER A 26 -21.17 -13.07 27.49
C SER A 26 -22.07 -13.76 26.45
N ASN A 27 -21.83 -13.56 25.14
CA ASN A 27 -22.48 -14.26 23.99
C ASN A 27 -22.09 -13.64 22.64
N SER A 28 -21.62 -12.40 22.65
CA SER A 28 -21.09 -11.67 21.50
C SER A 28 -20.08 -10.68 22.07
N GLU A 29 -18.88 -10.58 21.49
CA GLU A 29 -17.89 -9.61 21.97
C GLU A 29 -18.46 -8.19 21.83
N ARG A 30 -18.78 -7.56 22.97
CA ARG A 30 -19.31 -6.19 23.06
C ARG A 30 -18.33 -5.29 23.76
N THR A 31 -18.19 -4.08 23.25
CA THR A 31 -17.36 -3.03 23.84
C THR A 31 -18.25 -1.90 24.36
N PHE A 32 -18.15 -1.63 25.65
CA PHE A 32 -18.84 -0.53 26.30
C PHE A 32 -17.84 0.54 26.72
N ARG A 33 -18.14 1.80 26.44
CA ARG A 33 -17.46 2.94 27.04
C ARG A 33 -18.21 3.32 28.32
N MET A 34 -17.52 3.31 29.44
CA MET A 34 -18.05 3.73 30.73
C MET A 34 -17.43 5.05 31.13
N VAL A 35 -18.26 6.05 31.40
CA VAL A 35 -17.84 7.30 32.08
C VAL A 35 -18.49 7.30 33.45
N ALA A 36 -17.70 7.45 34.50
CA ALA A 36 -18.16 7.41 35.88
C ALA A 36 -17.70 8.64 36.66
N GLU A 37 -18.58 9.17 37.49
CA GLU A 37 -18.33 10.37 38.30
C GLU A 37 -18.81 10.19 39.75
N PRO A 38 -18.15 10.85 40.72
CA PRO A 38 -18.50 10.74 42.12
C PRO A 38 -19.66 11.66 42.47
N VAL A 39 -20.68 11.13 43.15
CA VAL A 39 -21.79 11.91 43.69
C VAL A 39 -21.51 12.22 45.15
N ARG A 40 -21.63 13.50 45.51
CA ARG A 40 -21.41 14.04 46.88
C ARG A 40 -22.69 14.70 47.38
N ILE A 41 -22.95 14.60 48.69
CA ILE A 41 -24.11 15.26 49.33
C ILE A 41 -23.85 16.76 49.52
N ALA A 42 -22.59 17.13 49.81
CA ALA A 42 -22.14 18.51 49.93
C ALA A 42 -20.77 18.69 49.24
N PRO A 43 -20.44 19.90 48.75
CA PRO A 43 -19.12 20.20 48.19
C PRO A 43 -17.99 19.82 49.17
N GLY A 44 -16.96 19.13 48.69
CA GLY A 44 -15.84 18.65 49.51
C GLY A 44 -16.12 17.41 50.39
N GLY A 45 -17.38 16.99 50.52
CA GLY A 45 -17.80 15.86 51.34
C GLY A 45 -17.33 14.48 50.85
N LEU A 46 -17.77 13.44 51.57
CA LEU A 46 -17.54 12.04 51.17
C LEU A 46 -18.34 11.70 49.90
N VAL A 47 -17.80 10.79 49.10
CA VAL A 47 -18.51 10.20 47.96
C VAL A 47 -19.55 9.24 48.53
N TRP A 48 -20.83 9.45 48.22
CA TRP A 48 -21.93 8.61 48.72
C TRP A 48 -22.47 7.67 47.64
N ALA A 49 -22.25 8.00 46.37
CA ALA A 49 -22.63 7.16 45.24
C ALA A 49 -21.70 7.41 44.04
N VAL A 50 -21.70 6.46 43.11
CA VAL A 50 -21.09 6.61 41.78
C VAL A 50 -22.21 6.70 40.76
N ARG A 51 -22.17 7.71 39.91
CA ARG A 51 -23.02 7.78 38.72
C ARG A 51 -22.18 7.37 37.52
N ALA A 52 -22.67 6.42 36.73
CA ALA A 52 -21.96 5.95 35.54
C ALA A 52 -22.92 5.83 34.36
N VAL A 53 -22.42 6.18 33.17
CA VAL A 53 -23.10 5.96 31.89
C VAL A 53 -22.30 4.92 31.11
N PHE A 54 -23.02 3.94 30.57
CA PHE A 54 -22.46 2.90 29.71
C PHE A 54 -23.01 3.09 28.30
N ILE A 55 -22.11 3.24 27.34
CA ILE A 55 -22.47 3.38 25.92
C ILE A 55 -21.96 2.15 25.20
N ASP A 56 -22.84 1.41 24.53
CA ASP A 56 -22.43 0.34 23.62
C ASP A 56 -21.79 0.99 22.38
N VAL A 57 -20.47 0.84 22.25
CA VAL A 57 -19.68 1.37 21.14
C VAL A 57 -19.26 0.27 20.17
N THR A 58 -19.82 -0.94 20.31
CA THR A 58 -19.42 -2.12 19.52
C THR A 58 -19.60 -1.87 18.02
N SER A 59 -20.74 -1.31 17.61
CA SER A 59 -21.05 -1.07 16.20
C SER A 59 -20.17 0.01 15.58
N ASP A 60 -19.94 1.11 16.31
CA ASP A 60 -19.07 2.20 15.88
C ASP A 60 -17.61 1.74 15.76
N ARG A 61 -17.12 0.98 16.74
CA ARG A 61 -15.77 0.40 16.70
C ARG A 61 -15.59 -0.54 15.50
N ARG A 62 -16.51 -1.49 15.30
CA ARG A 62 -16.47 -2.43 14.17
C ARG A 62 -16.52 -1.71 12.83
N ARG A 63 -17.33 -0.64 12.70
CA ARG A 63 -17.38 0.18 11.48
C ARG A 63 -16.06 0.89 11.21
N ARG A 64 -15.44 1.47 12.24
CA ARG A 64 -14.14 2.14 12.13
C ARG A 64 -13.03 1.16 11.78
N GLU A 65 -12.98 0.01 12.44
CA GLU A 65 -11.99 -1.04 12.16
C GLU A 65 -12.17 -1.59 10.74
N ALA A 66 -13.39 -1.88 10.30
CA ALA A 66 -13.66 -2.32 8.94
C ALA A 66 -13.29 -1.26 7.89
N ALA A 67 -13.62 0.01 8.14
CA ALA A 67 -13.24 1.12 7.27
C ALA A 67 -11.71 1.27 7.19
N GLN A 68 -11.01 1.21 8.32
CA GLN A 68 -9.54 1.25 8.39
C GLN A 68 -8.92 0.08 7.63
N HIS A 69 -9.44 -1.13 7.81
CA HIS A 69 -8.97 -2.32 7.10
C HIS A 69 -9.13 -2.12 5.58
N SER A 70 -10.32 -1.74 5.12
CA SER A 70 -10.57 -1.51 3.69
C SER A 70 -9.69 -0.41 3.09
N ALA A 71 -9.43 0.66 3.85
CA ALA A 71 -8.56 1.75 3.41
C ALA A 71 -7.11 1.29 3.32
N SER A 72 -6.66 0.48 4.28
CA SER A 72 -5.31 -0.09 4.27
C SER A 72 -5.10 -1.06 3.12
N GLU A 73 -6.11 -1.88 2.79
CA GLU A 73 -6.09 -2.79 1.66
C GLU A 73 -6.06 -2.03 0.34
N ALA A 74 -6.94 -1.06 0.16
CA ALA A 74 -6.98 -0.22 -1.04
C ALA A 74 -5.65 0.53 -1.25
N ARG A 75 -5.05 1.03 -0.17
CA ARG A 75 -3.74 1.68 -0.23
C ARG A 75 -2.63 0.71 -0.66
N ARG A 76 -2.59 -0.49 -0.09
CA ARG A 76 -1.61 -1.52 -0.48
C ARG A 76 -1.76 -1.92 -1.94
N GLU A 77 -2.99 -2.06 -2.42
CA GLU A 77 -3.24 -2.39 -3.82
C GLU A 77 -2.77 -1.27 -4.74
N HIS A 78 -3.08 -0.02 -4.39
CA HIS A 78 -2.60 1.13 -5.15
C HIS A 78 -1.06 1.21 -5.18
N GLU A 79 -0.40 1.04 -4.03
CA GLU A 79 1.06 1.01 -3.93
C GLU A 79 1.68 -0.11 -4.79
N ARG A 80 1.04 -1.29 -4.86
CA ARG A 80 1.47 -2.39 -5.75
C ARG A 80 1.35 -2.01 -7.22
N VAL A 81 0.23 -1.42 -7.62
CA VAL A 81 0.00 -0.98 -9.02
C VAL A 81 1.04 0.05 -9.43
N VAL A 82 1.31 1.04 -8.57
CA VAL A 82 2.33 2.07 -8.82
C VAL A 82 3.72 1.46 -8.95
N ALA A 83 4.13 0.58 -8.03
CA ALA A 83 5.44 -0.06 -8.08
C ALA A 83 5.64 -0.91 -9.35
N VAL A 84 4.61 -1.62 -9.80
CA VAL A 84 4.65 -2.37 -11.07
C VAL A 84 4.81 -1.42 -12.26
N ALA A 85 4.13 -0.28 -12.27
CA ALA A 85 4.25 0.72 -13.32
C ALA A 85 5.65 1.35 -13.37
N GLU A 86 6.26 1.65 -12.22
CA GLU A 86 7.63 2.18 -12.16
C GLU A 86 8.66 1.20 -12.73
N ILE A 87 8.53 -0.10 -12.40
CA ILE A 87 9.39 -1.16 -12.95
C ILE A 87 9.20 -1.28 -14.46
N ALA A 88 7.95 -1.25 -14.93
CA ALA A 88 7.62 -1.29 -16.34
C ALA A 88 8.27 -0.15 -17.14
N ASP A 89 8.18 1.08 -16.62
CA ASP A 89 8.78 2.25 -17.27
C ASP A 89 10.30 2.16 -17.31
N ALA A 90 10.94 1.72 -16.24
CA ALA A 90 12.39 1.53 -16.22
C ALA A 90 12.85 0.46 -17.23
N LEU A 91 12.10 -0.64 -17.36
CA LEU A 91 12.38 -1.68 -18.36
C LEU A 91 12.16 -1.17 -19.78
N ARG A 92 11.08 -0.42 -20.02
CA ARG A 92 10.80 0.18 -21.34
C ARG A 92 11.95 1.08 -21.77
N GLU A 93 12.40 1.99 -20.89
CA GLU A 93 13.54 2.88 -21.18
C GLU A 93 14.82 2.10 -21.48
N ALA A 94 15.07 1.01 -20.74
CA ALA A 94 16.22 0.14 -20.96
C ALA A 94 16.15 -0.64 -22.29
N VAL A 95 14.96 -0.83 -22.87
CA VAL A 95 14.78 -1.46 -24.18
C VAL A 95 14.82 -0.42 -25.30
N LEU A 96 14.45 0.85 -25.04
CA LEU A 96 14.37 1.93 -26.03
C LEU A 96 15.69 2.19 -26.81
N PRO A 97 15.59 2.63 -28.07
CA PRO A 97 16.69 2.56 -29.02
C PRO A 97 17.68 3.66 -28.79
N HIS A 98 18.92 3.26 -28.57
CA HIS A 98 20.08 4.15 -28.54
C HIS A 98 21.05 3.77 -29.66
N PHE A 99 20.55 3.59 -30.88
CA PHE A 99 21.34 3.14 -32.03
C PHE A 99 21.77 4.28 -32.96
N GLN A 100 21.38 5.53 -32.69
CA GLN A 100 21.64 6.65 -33.60
C GLN A 100 23.15 6.84 -33.81
N ASP A 101 23.93 6.79 -32.73
CA ASP A 101 25.40 6.91 -32.78
C ASP A 101 26.05 5.83 -33.67
N GLU A 102 25.52 4.60 -33.66
CA GLU A 102 26.04 3.46 -34.43
C GLU A 102 25.63 3.52 -35.91
N LEU A 103 24.47 4.12 -36.21
CA LEU A 103 23.97 4.27 -37.58
C LEU A 103 24.57 5.48 -38.29
N ASP A 104 24.80 6.57 -37.55
CA ASP A 104 25.40 7.81 -38.07
C ASP A 104 26.80 7.58 -38.63
N ALA A 105 27.58 6.68 -38.00
CA ALA A 105 28.90 6.27 -38.49
C ALA A 105 28.87 5.64 -39.89
N PHE A 106 27.71 5.12 -40.32
CA PHE A 106 27.47 4.54 -41.64
C PHE A 106 26.62 5.46 -42.55
N GLY A 107 26.27 6.67 -42.11
CA GLY A 107 25.42 7.61 -42.84
C GLY A 107 23.96 7.13 -42.96
N LEU A 108 23.48 6.37 -41.98
CA LEU A 108 22.12 5.82 -41.95
C LEU A 108 21.28 6.53 -40.88
N GLU A 109 20.00 6.78 -41.19
CA GLU A 109 19.03 7.35 -40.25
C GLU A 109 17.94 6.33 -39.95
N ALA A 110 17.53 6.21 -38.69
CA ALA A 110 16.40 5.36 -38.30
C ALA A 110 15.57 5.95 -37.16
N ALA A 111 14.29 5.62 -37.18
CA ALA A 111 13.32 5.95 -36.14
C ALA A 111 12.60 4.67 -35.70
N ALA A 112 12.34 4.54 -34.40
CA ALA A 112 11.59 3.43 -33.84
C ALA A 112 10.54 3.97 -32.85
N VAL A 113 9.36 3.35 -32.88
CA VAL A 113 8.24 3.70 -32.01
C VAL A 113 7.79 2.45 -31.26
N TYR A 114 7.97 2.44 -29.94
CA TYR A 114 7.58 1.32 -29.09
C TYR A 114 6.18 1.52 -28.53
N ARG A 115 5.22 0.66 -28.91
CA ARG A 115 3.81 0.74 -28.49
C ARG A 115 3.35 -0.57 -27.83
N PRO A 116 3.68 -0.80 -26.55
CA PRO A 116 3.23 -1.98 -25.83
C PRO A 116 1.71 -1.91 -25.57
N ASP A 117 1.05 -3.06 -25.40
CA ASP A 117 -0.35 -3.10 -24.97
C ASP A 117 -0.48 -2.56 -23.53
N ALA A 118 -1.38 -1.60 -23.32
CA ALA A 118 -1.63 -0.97 -22.02
C ALA A 118 -2.16 -1.94 -20.96
N ARG A 119 -2.64 -3.12 -21.35
CA ARG A 119 -3.15 -4.15 -20.43
C ARG A 119 -2.05 -4.99 -19.76
N GLU A 120 -0.84 -5.02 -20.33
CA GLU A 120 0.24 -5.93 -19.94
C GLU A 120 1.49 -5.16 -19.54
N ALA A 121 1.64 -4.83 -18.26
CA ALA A 121 2.87 -4.36 -17.61
C ALA A 121 3.79 -3.39 -18.38
N GLY A 122 3.29 -2.63 -19.38
CA GLY A 122 4.03 -1.64 -20.17
C GLY A 122 5.22 -2.16 -20.99
N VAL A 123 5.44 -3.48 -21.13
CA VAL A 123 6.60 -4.05 -21.83
C VAL A 123 6.19 -5.23 -22.73
N GLY A 124 6.24 -5.02 -24.04
CA GLY A 124 6.08 -6.04 -25.09
C GLY A 124 7.39 -6.70 -25.51
N GLY A 125 7.30 -7.71 -26.39
CA GLY A 125 8.37 -8.60 -26.87
C GLY A 125 9.31 -8.04 -27.95
N ASP A 126 9.02 -6.87 -28.50
CA ASP A 126 9.81 -6.28 -29.58
C ASP A 126 11.17 -5.73 -29.11
N TRP A 127 12.24 -6.07 -29.81
CA TRP A 127 13.60 -5.54 -29.59
C TRP A 127 14.34 -5.28 -30.91
N TYR A 128 15.35 -4.42 -30.86
CA TYR A 128 16.26 -4.16 -31.97
C TYR A 128 17.70 -4.02 -31.46
N LYS A 129 18.66 -4.11 -32.38
CA LYS A 129 20.08 -3.90 -32.12
C LYS A 129 20.76 -3.39 -33.39
N ALA A 130 21.52 -2.30 -33.28
CA ALA A 130 22.51 -1.91 -34.26
C ALA A 130 23.89 -2.08 -33.63
N ARG A 131 24.89 -2.53 -34.40
CA ARG A 131 26.29 -2.57 -33.95
C ARG A 131 27.23 -2.73 -35.11
N GLU A 132 28.34 -2.00 -35.10
CA GLU A 132 29.46 -2.28 -35.99
C GLU A 132 30.12 -3.63 -35.65
N LEU A 133 30.40 -4.44 -36.66
CA LEU A 133 31.12 -5.70 -36.57
C LEU A 133 32.63 -5.48 -36.76
N PRO A 134 33.50 -6.39 -36.27
CA PRO A 134 34.95 -6.23 -36.38
C PRO A 134 35.49 -6.12 -37.81
N ASP A 135 34.71 -6.51 -38.81
CA ASP A 135 35.05 -6.41 -40.23
C ASP A 135 34.52 -5.13 -40.90
N GLY A 136 34.03 -4.17 -40.10
CA GLY A 136 33.50 -2.89 -40.56
C GLY A 136 32.11 -2.97 -41.18
N ARG A 137 31.40 -4.11 -41.05
CA ARG A 137 29.99 -4.21 -41.47
C ARG A 137 29.06 -3.82 -40.34
N LEU A 138 27.91 -3.24 -40.68
CA LEU A 138 26.86 -2.96 -39.72
C LEU A 138 25.93 -4.17 -39.55
N LEU A 139 25.76 -4.63 -38.31
CA LEU A 139 24.69 -5.55 -37.93
C LEU A 139 23.46 -4.74 -37.55
N ILE A 140 22.32 -5.06 -38.18
CA ILE A 140 21.00 -4.61 -37.74
C ILE A 140 20.18 -5.87 -37.46
N ALA A 141 19.61 -5.97 -36.26
CA ALA A 141 18.71 -7.05 -35.87
C ALA A 141 17.42 -6.47 -35.29
N LEU A 142 16.30 -7.10 -35.64
CA LEU A 142 15.00 -6.88 -35.02
C LEU A 142 14.43 -8.25 -34.65
N GLY A 143 13.71 -8.33 -33.53
CA GLY A 143 13.06 -9.56 -33.13
C GLY A 143 11.90 -9.32 -32.18
N ASP A 144 11.07 -10.36 -32.06
CA ASP A 144 9.95 -10.44 -31.13
C ASP A 144 10.18 -11.64 -30.20
N ALA A 145 10.41 -11.36 -28.93
CA ALA A 145 10.54 -12.32 -27.86
C ALA A 145 9.15 -12.86 -27.50
N ARG A 146 8.94 -14.17 -27.67
CA ARG A 146 7.69 -14.84 -27.29
C ARG A 146 7.39 -14.59 -25.81
N GLY A 147 6.30 -13.89 -25.50
CA GLY A 147 5.86 -13.56 -24.15
C GLY A 147 5.63 -12.06 -23.94
N HIS A 148 5.22 -11.66 -22.74
CA HIS A 148 4.97 -10.27 -22.38
C HIS A 148 5.46 -9.95 -20.96
N GLY A 149 5.70 -8.67 -20.66
CA GLY A 149 6.11 -8.20 -19.35
C GLY A 149 7.55 -8.57 -18.98
N LEU A 150 7.78 -8.84 -17.68
CA LEU A 150 9.11 -9.02 -17.09
C LEU A 150 9.91 -10.18 -17.70
N GLU A 151 9.24 -11.26 -18.12
CA GLU A 151 9.89 -12.44 -18.72
C GLU A 151 10.46 -12.11 -20.11
N ALA A 152 9.68 -11.40 -20.94
CA ALA A 152 10.13 -10.89 -22.23
C ALA A 152 11.29 -9.88 -22.05
N ALA A 153 11.17 -8.96 -21.10
CA ALA A 153 12.21 -7.98 -20.78
C ALA A 153 13.54 -8.65 -20.37
N THR A 154 13.46 -9.74 -19.58
CA THR A 154 14.64 -10.51 -19.17
C THR A 154 15.31 -11.20 -20.35
N LEU A 155 14.53 -11.74 -21.29
CA LEU A 155 15.07 -12.33 -22.52
C LEU A 155 15.73 -11.27 -23.41
N MET A 156 15.11 -10.09 -23.54
CA MET A 156 15.69 -8.96 -24.29
C MET A 156 17.03 -8.51 -23.72
N ALA A 157 17.14 -8.38 -22.40
CA ALA A 157 18.39 -7.98 -21.75
C ALA A 157 19.54 -8.92 -22.11
N LYS A 158 19.27 -10.23 -22.21
CA LYS A 158 20.26 -11.26 -22.62
C LYS A 158 20.61 -11.25 -24.11
N LEU A 159 19.78 -10.66 -24.97
CA LEU A 159 20.07 -10.53 -26.41
C LEU A 159 20.81 -9.23 -26.71
N ARG A 160 20.62 -8.22 -25.86
CA ARG A 160 21.31 -6.93 -25.97
C ARG A 160 22.77 -7.02 -25.48
N TYR A 161 23.02 -7.62 -24.32
CA TYR A 161 24.36 -7.83 -23.74
C TYR A 161 24.93 -9.19 -24.10
#